data_AF-F8ACH8-F1
#
_entry.id   AF-F8ACH8-F1
#
_cell.length_a   1.000
_cell.length_b   1.000
_cell.length_c   1.000
_cell.angle_alpha   90.00
_cell.angle_beta   90.00
_cell.angle_gamma   90.00
#
_symmetry.space_group_name_H-M   'P 1'
#
loop_
_entity.id
_entity.type
_entity.pdbx_description
1 polymer ?
#
loop_
_entity_poly.entity_id
_entity_poly.type
_entity_poly.pdbx_seq_one_letter_code
_entity_poly.pdbx_strand_id
1 'polypeptide(L)'
;MRELCRYKDPVKNQELCLSLFQVDEILIPSFQRDLSEGLKRNLELAIEKLGFLHPIVVVEGDEGYYVVDGRHRLEALKELGYQEIIGIIAPQELALHILEFNTEKPPNVKEKSKQAYRLFYEFLEKEPQTLEIDLISFFKEPSLITFGFILEEFEPRFPASFYESFVSKIDNFLHEPLEEASKERRRRAEKLVELNQQVNETYARLGLTNALLKGEIVRKAVQRAYGIRVRKIDDEFYEAIEKVKEALNKISPEDIGGHEI
;
A
#
# COMPACT_ATOMS: atom_id res chain seq x y z
N MET A 1 6.80 33.03 6.93
CA MET A 1 5.40 32.65 7.24
C MET A 1 4.40 33.74 6.84
N ARG A 2 3.29 33.38 6.21
CA ARG A 2 2.14 34.24 5.87
C ARG A 2 0.85 33.58 6.34
N GLU A 3 0.16 34.22 7.28
CA GLU A 3 -1.17 33.80 7.74
C GLU A 3 -2.21 33.88 6.60
N LEU A 4 -3.02 32.83 6.45
CA LEU A 4 -4.09 32.75 5.45
C LEU A 4 -5.47 32.84 6.09
N CYS A 5 -5.69 32.13 7.21
CA CYS A 5 -6.99 32.10 7.90
C CYS A 5 -6.83 31.62 9.35
N ARG A 6 -7.58 32.22 10.27
CA ARG A 6 -7.78 31.72 11.63
C ARG A 6 -9.16 31.09 11.77
N TYR A 7 -9.23 29.97 12.46
CA TYR A 7 -10.46 29.26 12.75
C TYR A 7 -10.39 28.58 14.11
N LYS A 8 -11.54 28.14 14.61
CA LYS A 8 -11.62 27.32 15.82
C LYS A 8 -11.93 25.89 15.45
N ASP A 9 -11.23 24.95 16.07
CA ASP A 9 -11.56 23.54 15.88
C ASP A 9 -12.98 23.27 16.45
N PRO A 10 -13.81 22.44 15.80
CA PRO A 10 -15.20 22.26 16.20
C PRO A 10 -15.41 21.41 17.45
N VAL A 11 -14.36 20.76 17.99
CA VAL A 11 -14.48 19.81 19.11
C VAL A 11 -14.01 20.44 20.42
N LYS A 12 -12.87 21.14 20.42
CA LYS A 12 -12.26 21.77 21.60
C LYS A 12 -12.34 23.31 21.58
N ASN A 13 -12.81 23.91 20.47
CA ASN A 13 -12.90 25.35 20.29
C ASN A 13 -11.55 26.08 20.44
N GLN A 14 -10.45 25.37 20.18
CA GLN A 14 -9.09 25.88 20.23
C GLN A 14 -8.80 26.68 18.96
N GLU A 15 -8.01 27.75 19.09
CA GLU A 15 -7.63 28.57 17.95
C GLU A 15 -6.55 27.87 17.12
N LEU A 16 -6.78 27.82 15.81
CA LEU A 16 -5.88 27.27 14.80
C LEU A 16 -5.65 28.32 13.72
N CYS A 17 -4.47 28.30 13.11
CA CYS A 17 -4.11 29.23 12.05
C CYS A 17 -3.57 28.48 10.83
N LEU A 18 -4.30 28.54 9.73
CA LEU A 18 -3.81 28.08 8.43
C LEU A 18 -2.84 29.12 7.86
N SER A 19 -1.62 28.70 7.56
CA SER A 19 -0.53 29.58 7.15
C SER A 19 0.29 28.96 6.01
N LEU A 20 0.91 29.82 5.21
CA LEU A 20 1.90 29.46 4.19
C LEU A 20 3.30 29.72 4.76
N PHE A 21 4.20 28.76 4.62
CA PHE A 21 5.58 28.83 5.11
C PHE A 21 6.55 28.70 3.96
N GLN A 22 7.75 29.28 4.11
CA GLN A 22 8.89 28.79 3.34
C GLN A 22 9.27 27.42 3.91
N VAL A 23 9.57 26.47 3.05
CA VAL A 23 9.85 25.08 3.44
C VAL A 23 11.04 24.98 4.42
N ASP A 24 12.02 25.88 4.29
CA ASP A 24 13.20 25.95 5.16
C ASP A 24 12.94 26.64 6.52
N GLU A 25 11.79 27.30 6.71
CA GLU A 25 11.38 27.87 8.00
C GLU A 25 10.91 26.79 9.00
N ILE A 26 10.67 25.56 8.53
CA ILE A 26 10.06 24.51 9.33
C ILE A 26 11.12 23.55 9.86
N LEU A 27 11.20 23.51 11.19
CA LEU A 27 12.15 22.73 11.96
C LEU A 27 11.59 21.33 12.26
N ILE A 28 12.52 20.37 12.41
CA ILE A 28 12.20 18.97 12.75
C ILE A 28 12.50 18.75 14.23
N PRO A 29 11.54 18.27 15.05
CA PRO A 29 11.80 17.92 16.44
C PRO A 29 12.85 16.82 16.60
N SER A 30 13.65 16.91 17.66
CA SER A 30 14.75 15.97 17.96
C SER A 30 14.32 14.52 18.23
N PHE A 31 13.06 14.31 18.64
CA PHE A 31 12.52 13.01 19.07
C PHE A 31 11.63 12.31 18.01
N GLN A 32 11.72 12.69 16.74
CA GLN A 32 10.89 12.10 15.69
C GLN A 32 11.41 10.77 15.13
N ARG A 33 10.46 9.94 14.70
CA ARG A 33 10.70 8.64 14.06
C ARG A 33 11.58 8.75 12.81
N ASP A 34 12.37 7.72 12.56
CA ASP A 34 13.11 7.52 11.32
C ASP A 34 12.22 7.69 10.08
N LEU A 35 12.77 8.34 9.05
CA LEU A 35 12.13 8.48 7.77
C LEU A 35 12.05 7.13 7.06
N SER A 36 10.93 6.90 6.38
CA SER A 36 10.76 5.73 5.52
C SER A 36 10.86 6.23 4.08
N GLU A 37 11.95 5.87 3.41
CA GLU A 37 12.19 6.21 2.00
C GLU A 37 11.02 5.77 1.10
N GLY A 38 10.47 4.57 1.36
CA GLY A 38 9.31 4.08 0.61
C GLY A 38 8.05 4.92 0.84
N LEU A 39 7.80 5.40 2.07
CA LEU A 39 6.65 6.25 2.35
C LEU A 39 6.81 7.64 1.72
N LYS A 40 8.00 8.23 1.83
CA LYS A 40 8.36 9.50 1.21
C LYS A 40 8.15 9.45 -0.31
N ARG A 41 8.68 8.41 -0.97
CA ARG A 41 8.52 8.23 -2.43
C ARG A 41 7.05 8.10 -2.85
N ASN A 42 6.22 7.42 -2.06
CA ASN A 42 4.77 7.34 -2.33
C ASN A 42 4.09 8.72 -2.21
N LEU A 43 4.53 9.55 -1.26
CA LEU A 43 3.99 10.90 -1.07
C LEU A 43 4.43 11.84 -2.20
N GLU A 44 5.67 11.75 -2.66
CA GLU A 44 6.14 12.52 -3.84
C GLU A 44 5.23 12.28 -5.05
N LEU A 45 4.99 11.01 -5.40
CA LEU A 45 4.11 10.64 -6.50
C LEU A 45 2.66 11.13 -6.30
N ALA A 46 2.17 11.08 -5.05
CA ALA A 46 0.84 11.58 -4.74
C ALA A 46 0.75 13.11 -4.89
N ILE A 47 1.78 13.85 -4.47
CA ILE A 47 1.86 15.31 -4.61
C ILE A 47 1.96 15.71 -6.07
N GLU A 48 2.80 15.04 -6.88
CA GLU A 48 2.90 15.29 -8.32
C GLU A 48 1.55 15.07 -9.03
N LYS A 49 0.79 14.04 -8.61
CA LYS A 49 -0.47 13.67 -9.24
C LYS A 49 -1.67 14.51 -8.78
N LEU A 50 -1.79 14.77 -7.49
CA LEU A 50 -2.99 15.35 -6.86
C LEU A 50 -2.78 16.77 -6.34
N GLY A 51 -1.53 17.24 -6.29
CA GLY A 51 -1.15 18.44 -5.56
C GLY A 51 -1.04 18.19 -4.05
N PHE A 52 -0.72 19.27 -3.31
CA PHE A 52 -0.56 19.22 -1.86
C PHE A 52 -1.89 19.49 -1.13
N LEU A 53 -2.67 18.43 -0.92
CA LEU A 53 -4.03 18.54 -0.38
C LEU A 53 -4.13 18.49 1.15
N HIS A 54 -3.11 17.98 1.83
CA HIS A 54 -3.14 17.77 3.28
C HIS A 54 -2.08 18.66 3.96
N PRO A 55 -2.48 19.78 4.59
CA PRO A 55 -1.57 20.63 5.34
C PRO A 55 -0.81 19.86 6.42
N ILE A 56 0.46 20.20 6.62
CA ILE A 56 1.20 19.73 7.80
C ILE A 56 0.66 20.41 9.06
N VAL A 57 0.93 19.85 10.23
CA VAL A 57 0.66 20.52 11.51
C VAL A 57 1.98 20.96 12.11
N VAL A 58 2.06 22.23 12.47
CA VAL A 58 3.22 22.83 13.12
C VAL A 58 2.83 23.43 14.47
N VAL A 59 3.78 23.50 15.38
CA VAL A 59 3.66 24.30 16.61
C VAL A 59 4.72 25.38 16.62
N GLU A 60 4.42 26.51 17.24
CA GLU A 60 5.42 27.54 17.53
C GLU A 60 6.23 27.13 18.77
N GLY A 61 7.56 27.15 18.65
CA GLY A 61 8.50 26.91 19.73
C GLY A 61 9.58 27.99 19.79
N ASP A 62 10.52 27.86 20.72
CA ASP A 62 11.48 28.92 21.05
C ASP A 62 12.37 29.36 19.87
N GLU A 63 12.69 28.44 18.96
CA GLU A 63 13.57 28.69 17.80
C GLU A 63 12.82 28.84 16.47
N GLY A 64 11.48 28.66 16.46
CA GLY A 64 10.68 28.72 15.24
C GLY A 64 9.53 27.70 15.21
N TYR A 65 9.08 27.35 14.00
CA TYR A 65 7.96 26.43 13.81
C TYR A 65 8.44 24.99 13.67
N TYR A 66 7.93 24.11 14.53
CA TYR A 66 8.28 22.69 14.51
C TYR A 66 7.16 21.86 13.91
N VAL A 67 7.48 20.99 12.96
CA VAL A 67 6.50 20.03 12.40
C VAL A 67 6.18 18.95 13.43
N VAL A 68 4.90 18.80 13.77
CA VAL A 68 4.40 17.74 14.68
C VAL A 68 3.62 16.66 13.94
N ASP A 69 3.03 16.99 12.78
CA ASP A 69 2.46 16.03 11.86
C ASP A 69 2.81 16.36 10.41
N GLY A 70 3.09 15.33 9.61
CA GLY A 70 3.39 15.46 8.19
C GLY A 70 4.87 15.67 7.87
N ARG A 71 5.80 15.16 8.68
CA ARG A 71 7.24 15.17 8.38
C ARG A 71 7.55 14.60 6.98
N HIS A 72 7.02 13.43 6.62
CA HIS A 72 7.25 12.85 5.29
C HIS A 72 6.69 13.71 4.16
N ARG A 73 5.63 14.50 4.41
CA ARG A 73 5.06 15.47 3.45
C ARG A 73 5.99 16.66 3.26
N LEU A 74 6.57 17.18 4.34
CA LEU A 74 7.58 18.23 4.30
C LEU A 74 8.82 17.79 3.51
N GLU A 75 9.36 16.61 3.82
CA GLU A 75 10.54 16.06 3.15
C GLU A 75 10.27 15.74 1.67
N ALA A 76 9.10 15.19 1.34
CA ALA A 76 8.71 14.96 -0.06
C ALA A 76 8.63 16.27 -0.86
N LEU A 77 8.07 17.34 -0.28
CA LEU A 77 8.04 18.66 -0.92
C LEU A 77 9.45 19.25 -1.13
N LYS A 78 10.33 19.11 -0.13
CA LYS A 78 11.75 19.51 -0.23
C LYS A 78 12.44 18.82 -1.39
N GLU A 79 12.28 17.50 -1.49
CA GLU A 79 12.92 16.68 -2.53
C GLU A 79 12.37 17.00 -3.93
N LEU A 80 11.08 17.32 -4.03
CA LEU A 80 10.46 17.81 -5.26
C LEU A 80 10.85 19.26 -5.62
N GLY A 81 11.59 19.97 -4.76
CA GLY A 81 12.11 21.32 -5.01
C GLY A 81 11.12 22.47 -4.78
N TYR A 82 9.96 22.19 -4.17
CA TYR A 82 9.00 23.24 -3.83
C TYR A 82 9.50 24.10 -2.67
N GLN A 83 9.27 25.42 -2.76
CA GLN A 83 9.77 26.40 -1.79
C GLN A 83 8.75 26.76 -0.71
N GLU A 84 7.46 26.55 -0.99
CA GLU A 84 6.36 26.92 -0.10
C GLU A 84 5.55 25.69 0.32
N ILE A 85 5.07 25.70 1.56
CA ILE A 85 4.25 24.64 2.13
C ILE A 85 3.13 25.23 2.99
N ILE A 86 1.94 24.64 2.89
CA ILE A 86 0.80 25.02 3.73
C ILE A 86 0.79 24.19 5.01
N GLY A 87 0.60 24.86 6.14
CA GLY A 87 0.56 24.23 7.45
C GLY A 87 -0.49 24.85 8.36
N ILE A 88 -0.95 24.08 9.33
CA ILE A 88 -1.81 24.54 10.42
C ILE A 88 -0.94 24.77 11.65
N ILE A 89 -0.90 26.00 12.14
CA ILE A 89 -0.31 26.33 13.44
C ILE A 89 -1.29 25.89 14.51
N ALA A 90 -0.84 24.97 15.35
CA ALA A 90 -1.55 24.44 16.49
C ALA A 90 -0.97 24.99 17.81
N PRO A 91 -1.76 25.00 18.90
CA PRO A 91 -1.27 25.39 20.22
C PRO A 91 -0.06 24.57 20.65
N GLN A 92 0.90 25.22 21.32
CA GLN A 92 2.18 24.62 21.70
C GLN A 92 2.02 23.40 22.62
N GLU A 93 0.95 23.36 23.42
CA GLU A 93 0.64 22.25 24.32
C GLU A 93 0.41 20.93 23.57
N LEU A 94 0.02 21.00 22.29
CA LEU A 94 -0.19 19.82 21.45
C LEU A 94 1.10 19.17 20.97
N ALA A 95 2.25 19.85 21.09
CA ALA A 95 3.54 19.31 20.66
C ALA A 95 3.92 18.00 21.36
N LEU A 96 3.51 17.83 22.62
CA LEU A 96 3.77 16.62 23.41
C LEU A 96 2.85 15.44 23.04
N HIS A 97 1.78 15.68 22.29
CA HIS A 97 0.81 14.68 21.85
C HIS A 97 1.14 14.11 20.46
N ILE A 98 2.41 14.13 20.04
CA ILE A 98 2.86 13.72 18.70
C ILE A 98 2.38 12.32 18.26
N LEU A 99 2.19 11.41 19.22
CA LEU A 99 1.70 10.06 18.95
C LEU A 99 0.23 10.05 18.52
N GLU A 100 -0.58 10.99 19.03
CA GLU A 100 -2.01 11.11 18.70
C GLU A 100 -2.23 11.61 17.28
N PHE A 101 -1.26 12.31 16.69
CA PHE A 101 -1.32 12.74 15.29
C PHE A 101 -1.17 11.57 14.30
N ASN A 102 -0.60 10.44 14.72
CA ASN A 102 -0.43 9.25 13.88
C ASN A 102 -1.57 8.23 14.11
N THR A 103 -2.79 8.71 14.32
CA THR A 103 -3.94 7.87 14.68
C THR A 103 -4.42 6.98 13.52
N GLU A 104 -4.26 7.41 12.27
CA GLU A 104 -4.67 6.64 11.10
C GLU A 104 -3.55 5.68 10.63
N LYS A 105 -3.88 4.39 10.61
CA LYS A 105 -3.00 3.36 10.05
C LYS A 105 -3.11 3.36 8.53
N PRO A 106 -1.99 3.34 7.78
CA PRO A 106 -2.02 3.17 6.34
C PRO A 106 -2.75 1.88 5.96
N PRO A 107 -3.59 1.89 4.90
CA PRO A 107 -4.37 0.74 4.53
C PRO A 107 -3.45 -0.42 4.10
N ASN A 108 -3.78 -1.61 4.56
CA ASN A 108 -3.10 -2.84 4.19
C ASN A 108 -3.51 -3.31 2.78
N VAL A 109 -2.83 -4.32 2.23
CA VAL A 109 -3.10 -4.85 0.89
C VAL A 109 -4.56 -5.28 0.72
N LYS A 110 -5.20 -5.86 1.75
CA LYS A 110 -6.60 -6.29 1.70
C LYS A 110 -7.55 -5.09 1.58
N GLU A 111 -7.33 -4.05 2.37
CA GLU A 111 -8.12 -2.82 2.32
C GLU A 111 -7.96 -2.11 0.98
N LYS A 112 -6.72 -1.98 0.48
CA LYS A 112 -6.43 -1.43 -0.84
C LYS A 112 -7.08 -2.22 -1.97
N SER A 113 -7.05 -3.55 -1.89
CA SER A 113 -7.63 -4.43 -2.91
C SER A 113 -9.16 -4.32 -2.97
N LYS A 114 -9.82 -4.22 -1.82
CA LYS A 114 -11.27 -3.99 -1.75
C LYS A 114 -11.66 -2.62 -2.31
N GLN A 115 -10.86 -1.58 -2.05
CA GLN A 115 -11.06 -0.26 -2.66
C GLN A 115 -10.84 -0.32 -4.18
N ALA A 116 -9.81 -1.03 -4.64
CA ALA A 116 -9.55 -1.23 -6.07
C ALA A 116 -10.72 -1.94 -6.76
N TYR A 117 -11.27 -3.00 -6.16
CA TYR A 117 -12.46 -3.67 -6.70
C TYR A 117 -13.65 -2.73 -6.87
N ARG A 118 -13.98 -1.95 -5.83
CA ARG A 118 -15.10 -0.99 -5.87
C ARG A 118 -14.88 0.07 -6.93
N LEU A 119 -13.68 0.63 -7.01
CA LEU A 119 -13.33 1.62 -8.02
C LEU A 119 -13.37 1.04 -9.44
N PHE A 120 -12.90 -0.20 -9.63
CA PHE A 120 -12.99 -0.90 -10.91
C PHE A 120 -14.45 -1.05 -11.35
N TYR A 121 -15.36 -1.44 -10.45
CA TYR A 121 -16.78 -1.57 -10.74
C TYR A 121 -17.46 -0.21 -11.02
N GLU A 122 -17.06 0.85 -10.33
CA GLU A 122 -17.52 2.22 -10.64
C GLU A 122 -17.18 2.64 -12.08
N PHE A 123 -16.02 2.23 -12.60
CA PHE A 123 -15.66 2.47 -14.01
C PHE A 123 -16.40 1.52 -14.95
N LEU A 124 -16.49 0.23 -14.60
CA LEU A 124 -17.18 -0.78 -15.41
C LEU A 124 -18.66 -0.42 -15.63
N GLU A 125 -19.35 0.08 -14.61
CA GLU A 125 -20.75 0.48 -14.69
C GLU A 125 -20.96 1.71 -15.59
N LYS A 126 -20.02 2.65 -15.59
CA LYS A 126 -20.13 3.92 -16.34
C LYS A 126 -19.65 3.78 -17.78
N GLU A 127 -18.51 3.13 -17.98
CA GLU A 127 -17.79 3.06 -19.26
C GLU A 127 -17.22 1.65 -19.50
N PRO A 128 -18.06 0.63 -19.74
CA PRO A 128 -17.62 -0.78 -19.84
C PRO A 128 -16.65 -1.05 -20.99
N GLN A 129 -16.60 -0.16 -21.98
CA GLN A 129 -15.74 -0.27 -23.15
C GLN A 129 -14.37 0.38 -22.98
N THR A 130 -14.13 1.10 -21.87
CA THR A 130 -12.81 1.65 -21.54
C THR A 130 -11.81 0.51 -21.36
N LEU A 131 -10.58 0.67 -21.85
CA LEU A 131 -9.56 -0.35 -21.65
C LEU A 131 -9.04 -0.29 -20.21
N GLU A 132 -8.78 -1.44 -19.60
CA GLU A 132 -8.29 -1.46 -18.22
C GLU A 132 -6.94 -0.74 -18.06
N ILE A 133 -6.04 -0.86 -19.06
CA ILE A 133 -4.76 -0.16 -19.09
C ILE A 133 -4.90 1.36 -19.01
N ASP A 134 -5.99 1.93 -19.52
CA ASP A 134 -6.22 3.38 -19.46
C ASP A 134 -6.50 3.85 -18.02
N LEU A 135 -6.85 2.93 -17.12
CA LEU A 135 -7.06 3.21 -15.71
C LEU A 135 -5.79 3.12 -14.85
N ILE A 136 -4.61 2.90 -15.45
CA ILE A 136 -3.33 2.76 -14.73
C ILE A 136 -3.06 3.91 -13.76
N SER A 137 -3.53 5.12 -14.07
CA SER A 137 -3.34 6.26 -13.17
C SER A 137 -4.15 6.10 -11.88
N PHE A 138 -5.30 5.42 -11.89
CA PHE A 138 -6.20 5.28 -10.74
C PHE A 138 -5.83 4.13 -9.80
N PHE A 139 -5.16 3.10 -10.30
CA PHE A 139 -4.77 1.93 -9.52
C PHE A 139 -3.28 1.95 -9.22
N LYS A 140 -2.90 1.71 -7.96
CA LYS A 140 -1.49 1.67 -7.58
C LYS A 140 -0.75 0.52 -8.27
N GLU A 141 -1.37 -0.65 -8.31
CA GLU A 141 -0.83 -1.87 -8.91
C GLU A 141 -1.99 -2.71 -9.48
N PRO A 142 -1.79 -3.43 -10.60
CA PRO A 142 -2.81 -4.28 -11.21
C PRO A 142 -3.20 -5.46 -10.30
N SER A 143 -2.25 -5.98 -9.51
CA SER A 143 -2.45 -7.06 -8.54
C SER A 143 -3.57 -6.76 -7.52
N LEU A 144 -3.76 -5.49 -7.16
CA LEU A 144 -4.82 -5.06 -6.23
C LEU A 144 -6.22 -5.27 -6.83
N ILE A 145 -6.37 -5.16 -8.15
CA ILE A 145 -7.62 -5.43 -8.84
C ILE A 145 -7.92 -6.93 -8.69
N THR A 146 -6.99 -7.81 -9.07
CA THR A 146 -7.17 -9.27 -8.96
C THR A 146 -7.44 -9.72 -7.52
N PHE A 147 -6.68 -9.22 -6.54
CA PHE A 147 -6.94 -9.51 -5.13
C PHE A 147 -8.31 -8.98 -4.68
N GLY A 148 -8.76 -7.85 -5.23
CA GLY A 148 -10.08 -7.30 -4.99
C GLY A 148 -11.19 -8.27 -5.40
N PHE A 149 -11.09 -8.84 -6.61
CA PHE A 149 -12.01 -9.88 -7.09
C PHE A 149 -12.00 -11.10 -6.16
N ILE A 150 -10.84 -11.58 -5.72
CA ILE A 150 -10.77 -12.70 -4.76
C ILE A 150 -11.53 -12.36 -3.47
N LEU A 151 -11.27 -11.19 -2.90
CA LEU A 151 -11.75 -10.80 -1.57
C LEU A 151 -13.24 -10.45 -1.53
N GLU A 152 -13.80 -9.99 -2.63
CA GLU A 152 -15.21 -9.58 -2.71
C GLU A 152 -16.09 -10.70 -3.31
N GLU A 153 -15.57 -11.54 -4.20
CA GLU A 153 -16.38 -12.55 -4.90
C GLU A 153 -16.13 -14.01 -4.48
N PHE A 154 -14.93 -14.37 -4.00
CA PHE A 154 -14.55 -15.77 -3.78
C PHE A 154 -14.26 -16.10 -2.32
N GLU A 155 -13.23 -15.48 -1.73
CA GLU A 155 -12.71 -15.82 -0.40
C GLU A 155 -12.40 -14.54 0.40
N PRO A 156 -13.36 -14.01 1.20
CA PRO A 156 -13.19 -12.78 1.96
C PRO A 156 -12.06 -12.80 3.01
N ARG A 157 -11.55 -13.99 3.34
CA ARG A 157 -10.44 -14.22 4.29
C ARG A 157 -9.12 -14.58 3.60
N PHE A 158 -9.04 -14.47 2.27
CA PHE A 158 -7.84 -14.76 1.50
C PHE A 158 -6.63 -13.96 2.02
N PRO A 159 -5.48 -14.61 2.29
CA PRO A 159 -4.32 -13.95 2.85
C PRO A 159 -3.47 -13.27 1.76
N ALA A 160 -4.00 -12.20 1.16
CA ALA A 160 -3.39 -11.50 0.02
C ALA A 160 -1.92 -11.08 0.25
N SER A 161 -1.54 -10.73 1.48
CA SER A 161 -0.17 -10.35 1.84
C SER A 161 0.87 -11.45 1.62
N PHE A 162 0.46 -12.73 1.59
CA PHE A 162 1.38 -13.84 1.29
C PHE A 162 1.76 -13.88 -0.19
N TYR A 163 0.88 -13.37 -1.06
CA TYR A 163 1.02 -13.44 -2.51
C TYR A 163 1.47 -12.12 -3.13
N GLU A 164 1.32 -10.98 -2.44
CA GLU A 164 1.63 -9.63 -2.93
C GLU A 164 3.00 -9.55 -3.62
N SER A 165 4.05 -10.07 -2.99
CA SER A 165 5.41 -10.04 -3.55
C SER A 165 5.60 -10.86 -4.83
N PHE A 166 4.76 -11.86 -5.07
CA PHE A 166 4.83 -12.72 -6.25
C PHE A 166 3.90 -12.18 -7.35
N VAL A 167 2.64 -11.92 -7.01
CA VAL A 167 1.60 -11.49 -7.96
C VAL A 167 1.92 -10.12 -8.56
N SER A 168 2.51 -9.20 -7.79
CA SER A 168 2.99 -7.90 -8.31
C SER A 168 4.03 -8.02 -9.44
N LYS A 169 4.66 -9.18 -9.61
CA LYS A 169 5.65 -9.42 -10.68
C LYS A 169 5.09 -10.07 -11.94
N ILE A 170 3.90 -10.65 -11.85
CA ILE A 170 3.30 -11.46 -12.93
C ILE A 170 1.94 -10.93 -13.38
N ASP A 171 1.32 -10.06 -12.59
CA ASP A 171 0.04 -9.46 -12.90
C ASP A 171 0.26 -8.10 -13.55
N ASN A 172 -0.37 -7.88 -14.70
CA ASN A 172 -0.25 -6.69 -15.52
C ASN A 172 -1.64 -6.10 -15.77
N PHE A 173 -1.70 -4.80 -16.07
CA PHE A 173 -2.92 -4.18 -16.59
C PHE A 173 -3.29 -4.79 -17.94
N LEU A 174 -4.59 -4.99 -18.15
CA LEU A 174 -5.11 -5.66 -19.33
C LEU A 174 -5.35 -4.67 -20.47
N HIS A 175 -5.02 -5.07 -21.70
CA HIS A 175 -5.35 -4.34 -22.93
C HIS A 175 -6.74 -4.73 -23.45
N GLU A 176 -7.69 -4.93 -22.53
CA GLU A 176 -9.05 -5.38 -22.82
C GLU A 176 -10.07 -4.37 -22.27
N PRO A 177 -11.25 -4.24 -22.90
CA PRO A 177 -12.37 -3.49 -22.34
C PRO A 177 -12.72 -3.99 -20.92
N LEU A 178 -13.15 -3.09 -20.02
CA LEU A 178 -13.45 -3.43 -18.63
C LEU A 178 -14.42 -4.62 -18.49
N GLU A 179 -15.38 -4.76 -19.41
CA GLU A 179 -16.30 -5.90 -19.43
C GLU A 179 -15.56 -7.24 -19.59
N GLU A 180 -14.61 -7.34 -20.52
CA GLU A 180 -13.79 -8.54 -20.71
C GLU A 180 -12.70 -8.67 -19.65
N ALA A 181 -12.06 -7.56 -19.28
CA ALA A 181 -11.08 -7.51 -18.21
C ALA A 181 -11.67 -8.03 -16.89
N SER A 182 -12.93 -7.72 -16.57
CA SER A 182 -13.60 -8.25 -15.37
C SER A 182 -13.69 -9.79 -15.37
N LYS A 183 -13.88 -10.41 -16.53
CA LYS A 183 -13.92 -11.87 -16.69
C LYS A 183 -12.52 -12.44 -16.53
N GLU A 184 -11.51 -11.80 -17.10
CA GLU A 184 -10.12 -12.21 -16.94
C GLU A 184 -9.64 -12.07 -15.48
N ARG A 185 -9.94 -10.95 -14.81
CA ARG A 185 -9.66 -10.73 -13.38
C ARG A 185 -10.31 -11.82 -12.52
N ARG A 186 -11.54 -12.22 -12.83
CA ARG A 186 -12.23 -13.35 -12.19
C ARG A 186 -11.50 -14.68 -12.40
N ARG A 187 -11.07 -14.99 -13.64
CA ARG A 187 -10.27 -16.20 -13.93
C ARG A 187 -8.94 -16.19 -13.18
N ARG A 188 -8.24 -15.06 -13.13
CA ARG A 188 -6.98 -14.91 -12.36
C ARG A 188 -7.21 -15.09 -10.87
N ALA A 189 -8.31 -14.55 -10.34
CA ALA A 189 -8.72 -14.73 -8.95
C ALA A 189 -8.95 -16.21 -8.61
N GLU A 190 -9.67 -16.95 -9.45
CA GLU A 190 -9.86 -18.41 -9.29
C GLU A 190 -8.53 -19.16 -9.21
N LYS A 191 -7.57 -18.85 -10.07
CA LYS A 191 -6.25 -19.50 -10.05
C LYS A 191 -5.43 -19.21 -8.80
N LEU A 192 -5.55 -18.01 -8.23
CA LEU A 192 -4.92 -17.70 -6.95
C LEU A 192 -5.62 -18.38 -5.77
N VAL A 193 -6.94 -18.56 -5.82
CA VAL A 193 -7.68 -19.36 -4.84
C VAL A 193 -7.25 -20.83 -4.91
N GLU A 194 -7.15 -21.42 -6.11
CA GLU A 194 -6.62 -22.78 -6.31
C GLU A 194 -5.20 -22.93 -5.76
N LEU A 195 -4.31 -21.97 -6.05
CA LEU A 195 -2.96 -21.95 -5.50
C LEU A 195 -2.99 -21.93 -3.96
N ASN A 196 -3.86 -21.13 -3.36
CA ASN A 196 -3.99 -21.04 -1.91
C ASN A 196 -4.54 -22.32 -1.27
N GLN A 197 -5.43 -23.03 -1.96
CA GLN A 197 -5.87 -24.36 -1.53
C GLN A 197 -4.68 -25.33 -1.48
N GLN A 198 -3.84 -25.36 -2.51
CA GLN A 198 -2.65 -26.22 -2.53
C GLN A 198 -1.60 -25.83 -1.46
N VAL A 199 -1.48 -24.53 -1.14
CA VAL A 199 -0.67 -24.07 -0.01
C VAL A 199 -1.23 -24.59 1.31
N ASN A 200 -2.55 -24.57 1.49
CA ASN A 200 -3.21 -25.09 2.69
C ASN A 200 -3.03 -26.62 2.82
N GLU A 201 -3.11 -27.36 1.72
CA GLU A 201 -2.84 -28.80 1.67
C GLU A 201 -1.39 -29.10 2.01
N THR A 202 -0.44 -28.33 1.44
CA THR A 202 0.99 -28.46 1.75
C THR A 202 1.25 -28.17 3.23
N TYR A 203 0.65 -27.11 3.77
CA TYR A 203 0.73 -26.76 5.18
C TYR A 203 0.23 -27.90 6.08
N ALA A 204 -0.92 -28.51 5.74
CA ALA A 204 -1.48 -29.64 6.48
C ALA A 204 -0.60 -30.89 6.37
N ARG A 205 -0.09 -31.21 5.18
CA ARG A 205 0.84 -32.32 4.93
C ARG A 205 2.13 -32.21 5.74
N LEU A 206 2.62 -30.99 5.93
CA LEU A 206 3.82 -30.71 6.72
C LEU A 206 3.56 -30.67 8.24
N GLY A 207 2.31 -30.80 8.70
CA GLY A 207 1.97 -30.85 10.12
C GLY A 207 2.22 -29.53 10.87
N LEU A 208 2.25 -28.41 10.16
CA LEU A 208 2.59 -27.11 10.74
C LEU A 208 1.44 -26.56 11.59
N THR A 209 1.78 -25.89 12.69
CA THR A 209 0.81 -25.35 13.66
C THR A 209 0.71 -23.82 13.60
N ASN A 210 1.76 -23.13 13.14
CA ASN A 210 1.78 -21.68 13.01
C ASN A 210 1.29 -21.22 11.62
N ALA A 211 0.13 -20.56 11.59
CA ALA A 211 -0.49 -20.06 10.36
C ALA A 211 0.39 -19.11 9.52
N LEU A 212 1.35 -18.41 10.14
CA LEU A 212 2.28 -17.53 9.43
C LEU A 212 3.22 -18.30 8.49
N LEU A 213 3.43 -19.60 8.74
CA LEU A 213 4.26 -20.44 7.88
C LEU A 213 3.64 -20.69 6.51
N LYS A 214 2.35 -20.41 6.30
CA LYS A 214 1.74 -20.43 4.96
C LYS A 214 2.37 -19.39 4.03
N GLY A 215 2.66 -18.20 4.55
CA GLY A 215 3.40 -17.18 3.81
C GLY A 215 4.82 -17.64 3.48
N GLU A 216 5.46 -18.39 4.39
CA GLU A 216 6.77 -18.98 4.15
C GLU A 216 6.73 -20.07 3.07
N ILE A 217 5.71 -20.92 3.07
CA ILE A 217 5.48 -21.93 2.01
C ILE A 217 5.38 -21.25 0.64
N VAL A 218 4.57 -20.19 0.51
CA VAL A 218 4.45 -19.42 -0.74
C VAL A 218 5.82 -18.86 -1.14
N ARG A 219 6.52 -18.21 -0.20
CA ARG A 219 7.85 -17.64 -0.45
C ARG A 219 8.85 -18.69 -0.95
N LYS A 220 8.86 -19.88 -0.35
CA LYS A 220 9.77 -20.97 -0.70
C LYS A 220 9.42 -21.62 -2.03
N ALA A 221 8.14 -21.77 -2.34
CA ALA A 221 7.69 -22.25 -3.64
C ALA A 221 8.12 -21.30 -4.76
N VAL A 222 7.95 -19.98 -4.57
CA VAL A 222 8.43 -18.96 -5.53
C VAL A 222 9.95 -19.00 -5.66
N GLN A 223 10.69 -19.13 -4.55
CA GLN A 223 12.15 -19.25 -4.58
C GLN A 223 12.62 -20.51 -5.33
N ARG A 224 11.88 -21.60 -5.23
CA ARG A 224 12.20 -22.84 -5.92
C ARG A 224 11.87 -22.76 -7.42
N ALA A 225 10.80 -22.06 -7.79
CA ALA A 225 10.41 -21.86 -9.18
C ALA A 225 11.34 -20.89 -9.93
N TYR A 226 11.78 -19.80 -9.27
CA TYR A 226 12.47 -18.68 -9.95
C TYR A 226 13.84 -18.33 -9.38
N GLY A 227 14.17 -18.80 -8.19
CA GLY A 227 15.39 -18.42 -7.46
C GLY A 227 15.17 -17.41 -6.32
N ILE A 228 16.24 -17.10 -5.60
CA ILE A 228 16.21 -16.23 -4.43
C ILE A 228 16.29 -14.75 -4.87
N ARG A 229 15.46 -13.89 -4.27
CA ARG A 229 15.44 -12.42 -4.52
C ARG A 229 15.20 -12.05 -5.99
N VAL A 230 14.40 -12.84 -6.69
CA VAL A 230 13.99 -12.56 -8.07
C VAL A 230 13.27 -11.22 -8.13
N ARG A 231 13.76 -10.34 -9.01
CA ARG A 231 13.21 -8.99 -9.20
C ARG A 231 12.12 -8.97 -10.28
N LYS A 232 12.29 -9.76 -11.33
CA LYS A 232 11.38 -9.84 -12.48
C LYS A 232 11.11 -11.31 -12.81
N ILE A 233 9.87 -11.60 -13.18
CA ILE A 233 9.44 -12.90 -13.71
C ILE A 233 8.95 -12.60 -15.13
N ASP A 234 9.53 -13.27 -16.13
CA ASP A 234 9.18 -13.06 -17.54
C ASP A 234 8.03 -13.97 -17.99
N ASP A 235 7.63 -14.93 -17.16
CA ASP A 235 6.50 -15.81 -17.44
C ASP A 235 5.17 -15.06 -17.36
N GLU A 236 4.24 -15.43 -18.24
CA GLU A 236 2.87 -14.97 -18.19
C GLU A 236 2.15 -15.47 -16.92
N PHE A 237 1.09 -14.76 -16.50
CA PHE A 237 0.39 -15.01 -15.24
C PHE A 237 0.10 -16.50 -14.99
N TYR A 238 -0.50 -17.19 -15.97
CA TYR A 238 -0.91 -18.58 -15.81
C TYR A 238 0.26 -19.56 -15.77
N GLU A 239 1.26 -19.38 -16.63
CA GLU A 239 2.49 -20.18 -16.58
C GLU A 239 3.17 -20.02 -15.23
N ALA A 240 3.19 -18.78 -14.73
CA ALA A 240 3.86 -18.50 -13.48
C ALA A 240 3.19 -19.15 -12.28
N ILE A 241 1.85 -19.14 -12.25
CA ILE A 241 1.04 -19.82 -11.24
C ILE A 241 1.31 -21.33 -11.27
N GLU A 242 1.30 -21.96 -12.45
CA GLU A 242 1.53 -23.40 -12.57
C GLU A 242 2.94 -23.80 -12.13
N LYS A 243 3.99 -23.04 -12.48
CA LYS A 243 5.35 -23.31 -11.98
C LYS A 243 5.44 -23.24 -10.46
N VAL A 244 4.74 -22.29 -9.82
CA VAL A 244 4.69 -22.20 -8.35
C VAL A 244 3.90 -23.38 -7.75
N LYS A 245 2.79 -23.81 -8.38
CA LYS A 245 2.04 -25.01 -7.98
C LYS A 245 2.89 -26.28 -8.08
N GLU A 246 3.68 -26.43 -9.14
CA GLU A 246 4.63 -27.54 -9.26
C GLU A 246 5.73 -27.49 -8.20
N ALA A 247 6.22 -26.28 -7.88
CA ALA A 247 7.21 -26.09 -6.84
C ALA A 247 6.68 -26.44 -5.44
N LEU A 248 5.41 -26.13 -5.13
CA LEU A 248 4.76 -26.49 -3.87
C LEU A 248 4.79 -27.99 -3.59
N ASN A 249 4.57 -28.81 -4.62
CA ASN A 249 4.59 -30.27 -4.48
C ASN A 249 5.94 -30.80 -3.98
N LYS A 250 7.02 -30.09 -4.29
CA LYS A 250 8.41 -30.43 -3.95
C LYS A 250 8.88 -29.81 -2.63
N ILE A 251 8.05 -29.01 -1.95
CA ILE A 251 8.39 -28.42 -0.64
C ILE A 251 8.35 -29.50 0.45
N SER A 252 9.42 -29.53 1.23
CA SER A 252 9.65 -30.42 2.36
C SER A 252 9.76 -29.63 3.68
N PRO A 253 9.68 -30.29 4.86
CA PRO A 253 9.87 -29.61 6.14
C PRO A 253 11.21 -28.85 6.24
N GLU A 254 12.27 -29.41 5.65
CA GLU A 254 13.62 -28.83 5.63
C GLU A 254 13.66 -27.46 4.94
N ASP A 255 12.78 -27.24 3.96
CA ASP A 255 12.69 -25.99 3.20
C ASP A 255 12.11 -24.83 4.03
N ILE A 256 11.21 -25.14 4.98
CA ILE A 256 10.52 -24.16 5.85
C ILE A 256 11.37 -23.80 7.08
N GLY A 257 12.35 -24.64 7.41
CA GLY A 257 13.45 -24.36 8.33
C GLY A 257 13.33 -25.04 9.69
N GLY A 258 14.48 -25.45 10.25
CA GLY A 258 14.69 -25.94 11.62
C GLY A 258 14.45 -24.88 12.70
N HIS A 259 13.25 -24.31 12.69
CA HIS A 259 12.64 -23.72 13.87
C HIS A 259 11.89 -24.85 14.56
N GLU A 260 12.27 -25.14 15.79
CA GLU A 260 11.67 -26.20 16.62
C GLU A 260 10.15 -26.26 16.44
N ILE A 261 9.70 -27.48 16.16
CA ILE A 261 8.30 -27.92 16.06
C ILE A 261 7.57 -27.59 17.37
#